data_AF-A0A7Y1XZX3-F1
#
_entry.id   AF-A0A7Y1XZX3-F1
#
_cell.length_a   1.000
_cell.length_b   1.000
_cell.length_c   1.000
_cell.angle_alpha   90.00
_cell.angle_beta   90.00
_cell.angle_gamma   90.00
#
_symmetry.space_group_name_H-M   'P 1'
#
loop_
_entity.id
_entity.type
_entity.pdbx_description
1 polymer ?
#
loop_
_entity_poly.entity_id
_entity_poly.type
_entity_poly.pdbx_seq_one_letter_code
_entity_poly.pdbx_strand_id
1 'polypeptide(L)'
;MSFFDIIATVFYFILILGVGLIVRGNKSQNPLYRKYFMSGLFVKLFGGLAFALVYTYYYTYGGDTKTYFHDSSYMVSVFLESPLDYWRIIWASTEQILADYYEIQAPLRYNIGTPEWFTVKISSVATLLGLNSYFSTSLIFAGLSYTGIWNFFRLLCRRYPKAHREIAYAVLFVPSVFFWGSGIMKDSIVIGFLGHLIYYVDSLISAGVLKRIGSSIIIIICSYIIFEIKPYVLITIIPAIIIWIVMNVRDGIRNWVVRSLVFPMLLAVSIFGIAYSVTFIGQFSSKYNVDSVFKTAQSMQSWHYVEGKNTSDQHGRGSSYSLGEYEPDLAGTLKMFIPAVNVTFFRPYLWEVKNVAMLAAAIESTAIFLFSFFIFLGLGFFRVLRILNKDAFLLMTLSFAITFGFAVGFTSYNFGALVRYKIPCIPFYLSTLVILRHKVKELKQMKAAQVRRSSSPTNASISLEH
;
A
#
# COMPACT_ATOMS: atom_id res chain seq x y z
N MET A 1 -29.99 -5.70 1.67
CA MET A 1 -29.79 -4.44 2.40
C MET A 1 -31.11 -4.11 3.07
N SER A 2 -31.14 -4.09 4.39
CA SER A 2 -32.33 -3.73 5.17
C SER A 2 -32.51 -2.20 5.19
N PHE A 3 -33.71 -1.72 5.56
CA PHE A 3 -33.94 -0.28 5.76
C PHE A 3 -33.01 0.31 6.83
N PHE A 4 -32.73 -0.47 7.88
CA PHE A 4 -31.76 -0.12 8.92
C PHE A 4 -30.35 0.08 8.33
N ASP A 5 -29.90 -0.81 7.44
CA ASP A 5 -28.59 -0.65 6.78
C ASP A 5 -28.50 0.65 6.01
N ILE A 6 -29.59 1.11 5.37
CA ILE A 6 -29.61 2.38 4.62
C ILE A 6 -29.39 3.54 5.59
N ILE A 7 -30.17 3.59 6.66
CA ILE A 7 -30.08 4.65 7.67
C ILE A 7 -28.68 4.67 8.30
N ALA A 8 -28.18 3.50 8.74
CA ALA A 8 -26.84 3.37 9.27
C ALA A 8 -25.78 3.85 8.26
N THR A 9 -25.87 3.43 7.00
CA THR A 9 -24.92 3.85 5.96
C THR A 9 -24.90 5.37 5.79
N VAL A 10 -26.07 6.00 5.67
CA VAL A 10 -26.19 7.46 5.53
C VAL A 10 -25.64 8.17 6.77
N PHE A 11 -25.99 7.69 7.96
CA PHE A 11 -25.51 8.23 9.22
C PHE A 11 -23.98 8.17 9.31
N TYR A 12 -23.36 7.00 9.08
CA TYR A 12 -21.89 6.85 9.15
C TYR A 12 -21.17 7.63 8.05
N PHE A 13 -21.75 7.73 6.86
CA PHE A 13 -21.19 8.55 5.78
C PHE A 13 -21.13 10.02 6.18
N ILE A 14 -22.22 10.57 6.73
CA ILE A 14 -22.29 11.96 7.22
C ILE A 14 -21.39 12.14 8.44
N LEU A 15 -21.39 11.19 9.39
CA LEU A 15 -20.57 11.25 10.60
C LEU A 15 -19.08 11.35 10.27
N ILE A 16 -18.57 10.47 9.40
CA ILE A 16 -17.15 10.46 9.03
C ILE A 16 -16.78 11.74 8.26
N LEU A 17 -17.65 12.23 7.38
CA LEU A 17 -17.43 13.53 6.73
C LEU A 17 -17.46 14.69 7.72
N GLY A 18 -18.35 14.66 8.72
CA GLY A 18 -18.43 15.65 9.80
C GLY A 18 -17.15 15.69 10.62
N VAL A 19 -16.64 14.53 11.04
CA VAL A 19 -15.32 14.41 11.68
C VAL A 19 -14.23 14.95 10.76
N GLY A 20 -14.29 14.64 9.46
CA GLY A 20 -13.37 15.18 8.47
C GLY A 20 -13.38 16.71 8.38
N LEU A 21 -14.56 17.33 8.45
CA LEU A 21 -14.73 18.78 8.44
C LEU A 21 -14.11 19.43 9.70
N ILE A 22 -14.29 18.80 10.87
CA ILE A 22 -13.67 19.25 12.13
C ILE A 22 -12.14 19.20 12.00
N VAL A 23 -11.59 18.08 11.50
CA VAL A 23 -10.14 17.93 11.28
C VAL A 23 -9.61 18.98 10.30
N ARG A 24 -10.33 19.24 9.20
CA ARG A 24 -9.99 20.30 8.24
C ARG A 24 -10.04 21.68 8.90
N GLY A 25 -11.06 21.96 9.70
CA GLY A 25 -11.23 23.23 10.42
C GLY A 25 -10.08 23.51 11.38
N ASN A 26 -9.71 22.52 12.19
CA ASN A 26 -8.58 22.59 13.12
C ASN A 26 -7.22 22.78 12.41
N LYS A 27 -7.14 22.49 11.11
CA LYS A 27 -5.95 22.66 10.26
C LYS A 27 -6.18 23.63 9.12
N SER A 28 -7.08 24.61 9.29
CA SER A 28 -7.52 25.55 8.26
C SER A 28 -6.38 26.33 7.59
N GLN A 29 -5.33 26.64 8.34
CA GLN A 29 -4.14 27.34 7.85
C GLN A 29 -3.28 26.49 6.89
N ASN A 30 -3.48 25.18 6.85
CA ASN A 30 -2.72 24.30 5.96
C ASN A 30 -3.42 24.19 4.59
N PRO A 31 -2.79 24.68 3.49
CA PRO A 31 -3.41 24.69 2.18
C PRO A 31 -3.70 23.29 1.64
N LEU A 32 -2.93 22.27 2.05
CA LEU A 32 -3.17 20.89 1.66
C LEU A 32 -4.50 20.39 2.24
N TYR A 33 -4.78 20.67 3.50
CA TYR A 33 -6.04 20.27 4.16
C TYR A 33 -7.23 20.95 3.50
N ARG A 34 -7.14 22.26 3.25
CA ARG A 34 -8.21 23.03 2.59
C ARG A 34 -8.55 22.47 1.20
N LYS A 35 -7.53 22.08 0.43
CA LYS A 35 -7.70 21.72 -0.98
C LYS A 35 -7.99 20.24 -1.24
N TYR A 36 -7.38 19.33 -0.48
CA TYR A 36 -7.38 17.91 -0.83
C TYR A 36 -8.02 16.99 0.22
N PHE A 37 -8.04 17.38 1.50
CA PHE A 37 -8.41 16.44 2.58
C PHE A 37 -9.85 15.93 2.43
N MET A 38 -10.81 16.82 2.21
CA MET A 38 -12.21 16.43 2.08
C MET A 38 -12.49 15.71 0.76
N SER A 39 -11.90 16.16 -0.34
CA SER A 39 -12.08 15.50 -1.64
C SER A 39 -11.51 14.08 -1.63
N GLY A 40 -10.33 13.88 -1.04
CA GLY A 40 -9.75 12.54 -0.87
C GLY A 40 -10.57 11.66 0.07
N LEU A 41 -11.08 12.21 1.19
CA LEU A 41 -11.92 11.46 2.12
C LEU A 41 -13.23 11.05 1.46
N PHE A 42 -13.88 11.96 0.74
CA PHE A 42 -15.11 11.66 0.01
C PHE A 42 -14.90 10.55 -1.02
N VAL A 43 -13.85 10.63 -1.84
CA VAL A 43 -13.53 9.58 -2.82
C VAL A 43 -13.23 8.25 -2.13
N LYS A 44 -12.58 8.27 -0.97
CA LYS A 44 -12.31 7.06 -0.19
C LYS A 44 -13.59 6.42 0.35
N LEU A 45 -14.50 7.21 0.92
CA LEU A 45 -15.80 6.73 1.39
C LEU A 45 -16.69 6.24 0.24
N PHE A 46 -16.69 6.96 -0.88
CA PHE A 46 -17.35 6.51 -2.10
C PHE A 46 -16.79 5.17 -2.58
N GLY A 47 -15.46 5.00 -2.55
CA GLY A 47 -14.81 3.74 -2.86
C GLY A 47 -15.23 2.59 -1.92
N GLY A 48 -15.34 2.85 -0.62
CA GLY A 48 -15.86 1.87 0.35
C GLY A 48 -17.33 1.50 0.13
N LEU A 49 -18.18 2.47 -0.19
CA LEU A 49 -19.58 2.23 -0.52
C LEU A 49 -19.73 1.46 -1.84
N ALA A 50 -19.00 1.88 -2.88
CA ALA A 50 -18.98 1.19 -4.17
C ALA A 50 -18.47 -0.26 -4.02
N PHE A 51 -17.43 -0.47 -3.22
CA PHE A 51 -16.93 -1.79 -2.89
C PHE A 51 -18.02 -2.66 -2.25
N ALA A 52 -18.68 -2.14 -1.21
CA ALA A 52 -19.74 -2.88 -0.51
C ALA A 52 -20.91 -3.21 -1.47
N LEU A 53 -21.35 -2.26 -2.29
CA LEU A 53 -22.41 -2.46 -3.29
C LEU A 53 -22.01 -3.54 -4.32
N VAL A 54 -20.79 -3.49 -4.85
CA VAL A 54 -20.31 -4.49 -5.82
C VAL A 54 -20.25 -5.88 -5.17
N TYR A 55 -19.76 -6.00 -3.94
CA TYR A 55 -19.75 -7.29 -3.25
C TYR A 55 -21.15 -7.78 -2.85
N THR A 56 -22.10 -6.88 -2.57
CA THR A 56 -23.48 -7.27 -2.27
C THR A 56 -24.24 -7.72 -3.52
N TYR A 57 -24.15 -6.97 -4.62
CA TYR A 57 -25.04 -7.14 -5.78
C TYR A 57 -24.39 -7.80 -7.01
N TYR A 58 -23.08 -7.66 -7.20
CA TYR A 58 -22.38 -8.20 -8.38
C TYR A 58 -21.61 -9.49 -8.08
N TYR A 59 -21.00 -9.60 -6.89
CA TYR A 59 -20.35 -10.82 -6.41
C TYR A 59 -21.30 -11.61 -5.51
N THR A 60 -22.21 -12.37 -6.13
CA THR A 60 -23.18 -13.21 -5.41
C THR A 60 -22.51 -14.39 -4.70
N TYR A 61 -21.37 -14.88 -5.19
CA TYR A 61 -20.65 -16.08 -4.74
C TYR A 61 -19.76 -15.92 -3.48
N GLY A 62 -20.15 -15.09 -2.52
CA GLY A 62 -19.36 -14.90 -1.28
C GLY A 62 -18.07 -14.07 -1.50
N GLY A 63 -17.03 -14.36 -0.72
CA GLY A 63 -15.71 -13.70 -0.77
C GLY A 63 -15.19 -13.26 0.60
N ASP A 64 -13.88 -13.05 0.73
CA ASP A 64 -13.20 -12.76 2.01
C ASP A 64 -13.89 -11.67 2.83
N THR A 65 -14.33 -10.59 2.19
CA THR A 65 -15.01 -9.48 2.87
C THR A 65 -16.34 -9.86 3.52
N LYS A 66 -17.12 -10.74 2.88
CA LYS A 66 -18.38 -11.26 3.44
C LYS A 66 -18.09 -12.22 4.58
N THR A 67 -17.04 -13.03 4.48
CA THR A 67 -16.59 -13.92 5.54
C THR A 67 -16.09 -13.14 6.76
N TYR A 68 -15.25 -12.11 6.57
CA TYR A 68 -14.83 -11.22 7.65
C TYR A 68 -16.03 -10.58 8.33
N PHE A 69 -17.00 -10.09 7.57
CA PHE A 69 -18.19 -9.48 8.14
C PHE A 69 -19.07 -10.50 8.88
N HIS A 70 -19.27 -11.70 8.33
CA HIS A 70 -20.02 -12.78 8.97
C HIS A 70 -19.42 -13.11 10.34
N ASP A 71 -18.12 -13.39 10.38
CA ASP A 71 -17.42 -13.77 11.61
C ASP A 71 -17.37 -12.60 12.59
N SER A 72 -17.19 -11.37 12.10
CA SER A 72 -17.25 -10.15 12.91
C SER A 72 -18.63 -9.90 13.52
N SER A 73 -19.70 -10.10 12.74
CA SER A 73 -21.08 -9.98 13.20
C SER A 73 -21.41 -11.03 14.26
N TYR A 74 -20.93 -12.26 14.08
CA TYR A 74 -21.06 -13.31 15.09
C TYR A 74 -20.30 -12.92 16.37
N MET A 75 -19.08 -12.39 16.27
CA MET A 75 -18.38 -11.88 17.45
C MET A 75 -19.12 -10.70 18.10
N VAL A 76 -19.84 -9.88 17.34
CA VAL A 76 -20.71 -8.83 17.91
C VAL A 76 -21.89 -9.43 18.68
N SER A 77 -22.53 -10.51 18.21
CA SER A 77 -23.57 -11.17 19.00
C SER A 77 -23.02 -11.77 20.29
N VAL A 78 -21.82 -12.38 20.24
CA VAL A 78 -21.11 -12.85 21.45
C VAL A 78 -20.86 -11.69 22.42
N PHE A 79 -20.47 -10.51 21.93
CA PHE A 79 -20.29 -9.33 22.78
C PHE A 79 -21.59 -8.86 23.45
N LEU A 80 -22.71 -8.92 22.73
CA LEU A 80 -24.01 -8.52 23.28
C LEU A 80 -24.55 -9.51 24.32
N GLU A 81 -24.23 -10.79 24.18
CA GLU A 81 -24.60 -11.84 25.14
C GLU A 81 -23.65 -11.89 26.35
N SER A 82 -22.34 -11.89 26.11
CA SER A 82 -21.29 -11.94 27.14
C SER A 82 -20.07 -11.12 26.73
N PRO A 83 -19.95 -9.85 27.20
CA PRO A 83 -18.82 -8.99 26.90
C PRO A 83 -17.47 -9.56 27.38
N LEU A 84 -17.47 -10.33 28.46
CA LEU A 84 -16.26 -10.95 29.01
C LEU A 84 -15.73 -12.03 28.07
N ASP A 85 -16.61 -12.90 27.55
CA ASP A 85 -16.20 -13.98 26.65
C ASP A 85 -15.72 -13.45 25.31
N TYR A 86 -16.36 -12.38 24.79
CA TYR A 86 -15.86 -11.66 23.62
C TYR A 86 -14.39 -11.25 23.78
N TRP A 87 -14.07 -10.55 24.87
CA TRP A 87 -12.73 -10.05 25.10
C TRP A 87 -11.72 -11.17 25.36
N ARG A 88 -12.12 -12.21 26.10
CA ARG A 88 -11.30 -13.41 26.28
C ARG A 88 -10.94 -14.05 24.94
N ILE A 89 -11.89 -14.22 24.04
CA ILE A 89 -11.66 -14.80 22.70
C ILE A 89 -10.79 -13.89 21.83
N ILE A 90 -11.02 -12.58 21.85
CA ILE A 90 -10.22 -11.61 21.10
C ILE A 90 -8.74 -11.65 21.53
N TRP A 91 -8.45 -11.93 22.81
CA TRP A 91 -7.08 -12.02 23.32
C TRP A 91 -6.54 -13.45 23.47
N ALA A 92 -7.35 -14.47 23.23
CA ALA A 92 -6.92 -15.86 23.37
C ALA A 92 -5.82 -16.23 22.37
N SER A 93 -4.84 -17.00 22.85
CA SER A 93 -3.83 -17.66 22.04
C SER A 93 -4.30 -19.04 21.60
N THR A 94 -3.78 -19.57 20.48
CA THR A 94 -4.12 -20.88 19.91
C THR A 94 -4.04 -22.02 20.93
N GLU A 95 -3.16 -21.93 21.93
CA GLU A 95 -2.95 -22.95 22.96
C GLU A 95 -3.99 -22.91 24.10
N GLN A 96 -4.64 -21.77 24.37
CA GLN A 96 -5.59 -21.60 25.48
C GLN A 96 -7.01 -22.11 25.20
N ILE A 97 -7.25 -22.68 24.01
CA ILE A 97 -8.56 -22.59 23.36
C ILE A 97 -9.39 -23.87 23.35
N LEU A 98 -8.79 -25.04 23.61
CA LEU A 98 -9.34 -26.29 23.10
C LEU A 98 -10.49 -26.95 23.88
N ALA A 99 -11.07 -26.36 24.93
CA ALA A 99 -12.25 -26.93 25.59
C ALA A 99 -13.34 -25.90 25.93
N ASP A 100 -12.98 -24.79 26.56
CA ASP A 100 -13.97 -23.89 27.18
C ASP A 100 -14.79 -23.03 26.19
N TYR A 101 -14.32 -22.86 24.94
CA TYR A 101 -14.93 -21.94 23.95
C TYR A 101 -15.21 -22.59 22.59
N TYR A 102 -15.26 -23.93 22.52
CA TYR A 102 -15.49 -24.65 21.25
C TYR A 102 -16.81 -24.23 20.59
N GLU A 103 -17.88 -24.09 21.36
CA GLU A 103 -19.21 -23.71 20.87
C GLU A 103 -19.22 -22.31 20.22
N ILE A 104 -18.40 -21.39 20.73
CA ILE A 104 -18.27 -20.04 20.17
C ILE A 104 -17.36 -20.04 18.93
N GLN A 105 -16.46 -21.00 18.80
CA GLN A 105 -15.52 -21.06 17.67
C GLN A 105 -16.05 -21.83 16.48
N ALA A 106 -16.87 -22.85 16.71
CA ALA A 106 -17.40 -23.71 15.65
C ALA A 106 -18.10 -22.94 14.51
N PRO A 107 -18.83 -21.84 14.76
CA PRO A 107 -19.47 -21.05 13.69
C PRO A 107 -18.52 -20.15 12.89
N LEU A 108 -17.32 -19.87 13.42
CA LEU A 108 -16.35 -18.96 12.79
C LEU A 108 -15.65 -19.65 11.62
N ARG A 109 -15.69 -19.02 10.44
CA ARG A 109 -15.01 -19.54 9.24
C ARG A 109 -13.51 -19.25 9.26
N TYR A 110 -13.15 -18.06 9.75
CA TYR A 110 -11.79 -17.65 10.03
C TYR A 110 -11.58 -17.69 11.55
N ASN A 111 -11.39 -18.90 12.08
CA ASN A 111 -11.25 -19.13 13.51
C ASN A 111 -9.82 -18.88 14.02
N ILE A 112 -9.62 -19.03 15.33
CA ILE A 112 -8.33 -18.80 15.97
C ILE A 112 -7.27 -19.76 15.43
N GLY A 113 -6.10 -19.22 15.10
CA GLY A 113 -5.01 -19.95 14.46
C GLY A 113 -4.97 -19.80 12.94
N THR A 114 -6.04 -19.31 12.31
CA THR A 114 -6.00 -18.94 10.88
C THR A 114 -5.25 -17.62 10.66
N PRO A 115 -4.56 -17.46 9.50
CA PRO A 115 -3.97 -16.17 9.11
C PRO A 115 -4.98 -15.02 8.98
N GLU A 116 -6.27 -15.33 8.94
CA GLU A 116 -7.39 -14.40 8.80
C GLU A 116 -7.87 -13.86 10.16
N TRP A 117 -7.61 -14.58 11.25
CA TRP A 117 -8.17 -14.28 12.58
C TRP A 117 -7.86 -12.88 13.07
N PHE A 118 -6.62 -12.40 12.91
CA PHE A 118 -6.25 -11.05 13.33
C PHE A 118 -7.09 -9.97 12.61
N THR A 119 -7.48 -10.23 11.36
CA THR A 119 -8.37 -9.34 10.61
C THR A 119 -9.79 -9.40 11.14
N VAL A 120 -10.27 -10.58 11.57
CA VAL A 120 -11.57 -10.72 12.25
C VAL A 120 -11.58 -9.91 13.55
N LYS A 121 -10.52 -9.95 14.36
CA LYS A 121 -10.43 -9.14 15.60
C LYS A 121 -10.59 -7.64 15.36
N ILE A 122 -9.92 -7.11 14.34
CA ILE A 122 -10.05 -5.69 13.97
C ILE A 122 -11.44 -5.41 13.40
N SER A 123 -11.93 -6.33 12.57
CA SER A 123 -13.22 -6.19 11.90
C SER A 123 -14.40 -6.27 12.88
N SER A 124 -14.32 -7.07 13.94
CA SER A 124 -15.37 -7.19 14.97
C SER A 124 -15.55 -5.90 15.74
N VAL A 125 -14.45 -5.23 16.11
CA VAL A 125 -14.49 -3.90 16.75
C VAL A 125 -15.12 -2.87 15.81
N ALA A 126 -14.71 -2.85 14.54
CA ALA A 126 -15.30 -1.94 13.56
C ALA A 126 -16.78 -2.26 13.28
N THR A 127 -17.16 -3.54 13.33
CA THR A 127 -18.54 -4.00 13.12
C THR A 127 -19.44 -3.63 14.29
N LEU A 128 -18.93 -3.76 15.52
CA LEU A 128 -19.59 -3.27 16.73
C LEU A 128 -19.84 -1.76 16.63
N LEU A 129 -18.79 -1.00 16.30
CA LEU A 129 -18.88 0.44 16.09
C LEU A 129 -19.73 0.81 14.87
N GLY A 130 -19.95 -0.10 13.93
CA GLY A 130 -20.77 0.08 12.74
C GLY A 130 -22.23 -0.36 12.93
N LEU A 131 -22.69 -0.62 14.15
CA LEU A 131 -24.04 -1.12 14.45
C LEU A 131 -24.38 -2.42 13.69
N ASN A 132 -23.38 -3.29 13.55
CA ASN A 132 -23.52 -4.57 12.88
C ASN A 132 -24.05 -4.51 11.43
N SER A 133 -23.73 -3.43 10.70
CA SER A 133 -24.08 -3.29 9.28
C SER A 133 -22.83 -3.38 8.39
N TYR A 134 -22.93 -4.14 7.30
CA TYR A 134 -21.82 -4.37 6.37
C TYR A 134 -21.33 -3.07 5.72
N PHE A 135 -22.26 -2.18 5.40
CA PHE A 135 -21.99 -0.94 4.70
C PHE A 135 -21.35 0.11 5.62
N SER A 136 -21.91 0.33 6.81
CA SER A 136 -21.31 1.22 7.82
C SER A 136 -19.92 0.76 8.24
N THR A 137 -19.73 -0.54 8.44
CA THR A 137 -18.42 -1.12 8.78
C THR A 137 -17.41 -0.89 7.66
N SER A 138 -17.82 -1.05 6.39
CA SER A 138 -16.98 -0.71 5.23
C SER A 138 -16.62 0.78 5.21
N LEU A 139 -17.53 1.69 5.56
CA LEU A 139 -17.23 3.13 5.66
C LEU A 139 -16.23 3.43 6.78
N ILE A 140 -16.32 2.73 7.92
CA ILE A 140 -15.34 2.87 9.02
C ILE A 140 -13.95 2.42 8.54
N PHE A 141 -13.84 1.28 7.85
CA PHE A 141 -12.59 0.83 7.24
C PHE A 141 -12.01 1.84 6.24
N ALA A 142 -12.87 2.41 5.39
CA ALA A 142 -12.49 3.46 4.44
C ALA A 142 -11.95 4.71 5.16
N GLY A 143 -12.62 5.17 6.21
CA GLY A 143 -12.19 6.32 7.03
C GLY A 143 -10.87 6.07 7.76
N LEU A 144 -10.71 4.91 8.39
CA LEU A 144 -9.49 4.56 9.12
C LEU A 144 -8.29 4.43 8.17
N SER A 145 -8.44 3.71 7.06
CA SER A 145 -7.38 3.56 6.05
C SER A 145 -7.00 4.90 5.41
N TYR A 146 -7.94 5.83 5.24
CA TYR A 146 -7.68 7.17 4.72
C TYR A 146 -6.65 7.93 5.55
N THR A 147 -6.67 7.78 6.88
CA THR A 147 -5.75 8.53 7.76
C THR A 147 -4.27 8.26 7.44
N GLY A 148 -3.95 7.01 7.10
CA GLY A 148 -2.61 6.59 6.71
C GLY A 148 -2.24 7.05 5.30
N ILE A 149 -3.14 6.88 4.34
CA ILE A 149 -2.97 7.37 2.97
C ILE A 149 -2.75 8.89 2.97
N TRP A 150 -3.50 9.62 3.80
CA TRP A 150 -3.34 11.06 3.98
C TRP A 150 -1.97 11.42 4.56
N ASN A 151 -1.47 10.66 5.53
CA ASN A 151 -0.14 10.86 6.08
C ASN A 151 0.94 10.65 5.02
N PHE A 152 0.83 9.61 4.20
CA PHE A 152 1.74 9.39 3.06
C PHE A 152 1.68 10.54 2.04
N PHE A 153 0.48 11.01 1.67
CA PHE A 153 0.30 12.18 0.81
C PHE A 153 0.96 13.44 1.38
N ARG A 154 0.78 13.72 2.68
CA ARG A 154 1.41 14.86 3.36
C ARG A 154 2.93 14.76 3.36
N LEU A 155 3.47 13.56 3.57
CA LEU A 155 4.90 13.32 3.50
C LEU A 155 5.46 13.68 2.12
N LEU A 156 4.82 13.17 1.07
CA LEU A 156 5.22 13.44 -0.31
C LEU A 156 5.15 14.93 -0.64
N CYS A 157 4.07 15.61 -0.24
CA CYS A 157 3.94 17.06 -0.46
C CYS A 157 4.96 17.87 0.34
N ARG A 158 5.37 17.42 1.52
CA ARG A 158 6.44 18.08 2.29
C ARG A 158 7.80 17.94 1.61
N ARG A 159 8.09 16.78 1.02
CA ARG A 159 9.34 16.52 0.29
C ARG A 159 9.35 17.14 -1.12
N TYR A 160 8.19 17.24 -1.77
CA TYR A 160 8.02 17.70 -3.15
C TYR A 160 6.87 18.70 -3.29
N PRO A 161 6.97 19.90 -2.68
CA PRO A 161 5.85 20.83 -2.56
C PRO A 161 5.30 21.32 -3.91
N LYS A 162 6.14 21.43 -4.93
CA LYS A 162 5.75 21.90 -6.27
C LYS A 162 4.93 20.89 -7.09
N ALA A 163 4.93 19.61 -6.70
CA ALA A 163 4.21 18.53 -7.39
C ALA A 163 2.94 18.09 -6.63
N HIS A 164 2.47 18.89 -5.66
CA HIS A 164 1.38 18.51 -4.76
C HIS A 164 0.06 18.16 -5.47
N ARG A 165 -0.20 18.73 -6.67
CA ARG A 165 -1.41 18.45 -7.45
C ARG A 165 -1.36 17.04 -8.03
N GLU A 166 -0.25 16.73 -8.70
CA GLU A 166 -0.01 15.45 -9.36
C GLU A 166 0.16 14.32 -8.34
N ILE A 167 0.80 14.61 -7.19
CA ILE A 167 0.89 13.68 -6.06
C ILE A 167 -0.51 13.35 -5.50
N ALA A 168 -1.45 14.30 -5.48
CA ALA A 168 -2.81 14.03 -5.03
C ALA A 168 -3.49 13.00 -5.94
N TYR A 169 -3.31 13.09 -7.26
CA TYR A 169 -3.82 12.09 -8.20
C TYR A 169 -3.16 10.72 -8.02
N ALA A 170 -1.85 10.69 -7.80
CA ALA A 170 -1.09 9.44 -7.61
C ALA A 170 -1.42 8.70 -6.30
N VAL A 171 -1.91 9.40 -5.28
CA VAL A 171 -2.11 8.82 -3.93
C VAL A 171 -3.58 8.74 -3.51
N LEU A 172 -4.37 9.79 -3.78
CA LEU A 172 -5.75 9.92 -3.26
C LEU A 172 -6.82 9.49 -4.27
N PHE A 173 -6.54 9.63 -5.57
CA PHE A 173 -7.56 9.53 -6.63
C PHE A 173 -7.32 8.39 -7.62
N VAL A 174 -6.54 7.37 -7.23
CA VAL A 174 -6.33 6.17 -8.05
C VAL A 174 -7.49 5.19 -7.82
N PRO A 175 -8.26 4.80 -8.87
CA PRO A 175 -9.43 3.94 -8.75
C PRO A 175 -9.22 2.66 -7.96
N SER A 176 -8.21 1.86 -8.30
CA SER A 176 -7.92 0.62 -7.58
C SER A 176 -7.64 0.86 -6.09
N VAL A 177 -6.91 1.92 -5.76
CA VAL A 177 -6.49 2.24 -4.38
C VAL A 177 -7.67 2.66 -3.51
N PHE A 178 -8.56 3.52 -4.01
CA PHE A 178 -9.73 3.95 -3.24
C PHE A 178 -10.85 2.91 -3.25
N PHE A 179 -10.93 2.02 -4.24
CA PHE A 179 -11.93 0.96 -4.26
C PHE A 179 -11.50 -0.24 -3.39
N TRP A 180 -10.38 -0.89 -3.73
CA TRP A 180 -9.93 -2.11 -3.03
C TRP A 180 -9.36 -1.86 -1.64
N GLY A 181 -8.88 -0.65 -1.37
CA GLY A 181 -8.31 -0.29 -0.07
C GLY A 181 -9.32 0.22 0.94
N SER A 182 -10.63 0.08 0.72
CA SER A 182 -11.68 0.72 1.53
C SER A 182 -12.69 -0.23 2.13
N GLY A 183 -12.81 -1.47 1.65
CA GLY A 183 -13.73 -2.46 2.22
C GLY A 183 -13.20 -3.16 3.48
N ILE A 184 -14.01 -4.07 4.04
CA ILE A 184 -13.60 -4.95 5.15
C ILE A 184 -12.63 -6.00 4.61
N MET A 185 -11.34 -5.66 4.60
CA MET A 185 -10.28 -6.45 3.96
C MET A 185 -8.92 -6.22 4.62
N LYS A 186 -8.06 -7.24 4.54
CA LYS A 186 -6.63 -7.16 4.88
C LYS A 186 -5.93 -5.98 4.19
N ASP A 187 -6.21 -5.78 2.90
CA ASP A 187 -5.57 -4.74 2.09
C ASP A 187 -5.89 -3.32 2.56
N SER A 188 -7.12 -3.06 3.01
CA SER A 188 -7.55 -1.76 3.57
C SER A 188 -6.80 -1.40 4.84
N ILE A 189 -6.59 -2.38 5.72
CA ILE A 189 -5.84 -2.18 6.96
C ILE A 189 -4.37 -1.89 6.61
N VAL A 190 -3.77 -2.76 5.80
CA VAL A 190 -2.35 -2.69 5.45
C VAL A 190 -1.97 -1.38 4.77
N ILE A 191 -2.76 -0.89 3.79
CA ILE A 191 -2.43 0.36 3.11
C ILE A 191 -2.50 1.59 4.05
N GLY A 192 -3.43 1.57 5.02
CA GLY A 192 -3.51 2.59 6.06
C GLY A 192 -2.28 2.57 6.97
N PHE A 193 -1.95 1.43 7.55
CA PHE A 193 -0.78 1.32 8.43
C PHE A 193 0.55 1.54 7.69
N LEU A 194 0.65 1.14 6.42
CA LEU A 194 1.84 1.42 5.59
C LEU A 194 2.04 2.93 5.39
N GLY A 195 0.97 3.68 5.14
CA GLY A 195 1.06 5.14 5.01
C GLY A 195 1.49 5.84 6.30
N HIS A 196 0.99 5.38 7.45
CA HIS A 196 1.46 5.82 8.77
C HIS A 196 2.93 5.46 9.00
N LEU A 197 3.31 4.20 8.74
CA LEU A 197 4.67 3.69 8.92
C LEU A 197 5.69 4.61 8.24
N ILE A 198 5.51 4.88 6.94
CA ILE A 198 6.47 5.70 6.18
C ILE A 198 6.49 7.16 6.65
N TYR A 199 5.34 7.72 7.05
CA TYR A 199 5.28 9.07 7.63
C TYR A 199 6.07 9.18 8.94
N TYR A 200 5.93 8.20 9.83
CA TYR A 200 6.60 8.23 11.12
C TYR A 200 8.08 7.82 11.03
N VAL A 201 8.47 6.96 10.08
CA VAL A 201 9.89 6.74 9.76
C VAL A 201 10.55 8.05 9.32
N ASP A 202 9.89 8.84 8.47
CA ASP A 202 10.41 10.17 8.09
C ASP A 202 10.56 11.13 9.28
N SER A 203 9.54 11.13 10.16
CA SER A 203 9.53 11.91 11.39
C SER A 203 10.69 11.50 12.31
N LEU A 204 10.99 10.21 12.42
CA LEU A 204 12.11 9.70 13.21
C LEU A 204 13.46 10.24 12.71
N ILE A 205 13.65 10.29 11.39
CA ILE A 205 14.87 10.79 10.75
C ILE A 205 15.01 12.31 10.94
N SER A 206 13.91 13.06 10.88
CA SER A 206 13.95 14.53 10.71
C SER A 206 13.54 15.33 11.95
N ALA A 207 12.96 14.73 12.99
CA ALA A 207 12.39 15.46 14.14
C ALA A 207 13.31 15.49 15.38
N GLY A 208 12.96 16.31 16.38
CA GLY A 208 13.61 16.36 17.70
C GLY A 208 13.20 15.22 18.65
N VAL A 209 13.90 15.07 19.78
CA VAL A 209 13.89 13.87 20.66
C VAL A 209 12.50 13.39 21.08
N LEU A 210 11.63 14.23 21.65
CA LEU A 210 10.29 13.81 22.09
C LEU A 210 9.40 13.29 20.95
N LYS A 211 9.49 13.93 19.76
CA LYS A 211 8.77 13.48 18.56
C LYS A 211 9.32 12.15 18.03
N ARG A 212 10.59 11.83 18.29
CA ARG A 212 11.18 10.53 17.93
C ARG A 212 10.59 9.40 18.73
N ILE A 213 10.45 9.54 20.06
CA ILE A 213 9.87 8.50 20.92
C ILE A 213 8.44 8.16 20.47
N GLY A 214 7.59 9.17 20.31
CA GLY A 214 6.22 8.95 19.82
C GLY A 214 6.17 8.33 18.42
N SER A 215 7.09 8.72 17.54
CA SER A 215 7.20 8.10 16.21
C SER A 215 7.61 6.64 16.29
N SER A 216 8.55 6.26 17.18
CA SER A 216 8.99 4.88 17.37
C SER A 216 7.85 3.98 17.85
N ILE A 217 7.03 4.42 18.80
CA ILE A 217 5.87 3.66 19.29
C ILE A 217 4.91 3.39 18.13
N ILE A 218 4.60 4.41 17.33
CA ILE A 218 3.68 4.26 16.20
C ILE A 218 4.28 3.34 15.12
N ILE A 219 5.59 3.43 14.86
CA ILE A 219 6.29 2.52 13.93
C ILE A 219 6.14 1.07 14.41
N ILE A 220 6.35 0.78 15.70
CA ILE A 220 6.21 -0.56 16.27
C ILE A 220 4.78 -1.07 16.09
N ILE A 221 3.77 -0.26 16.42
CA ILE A 221 2.35 -0.63 16.26
C ILE A 221 2.02 -0.89 14.78
N CYS A 222 2.44 -0.01 13.87
CA CYS A 222 2.20 -0.20 12.44
C CYS A 222 2.88 -1.47 11.93
N SER A 223 4.11 -1.72 12.35
CA SER A 223 4.88 -2.91 11.94
C SER A 223 4.23 -4.17 12.48
N TYR A 224 3.82 -4.20 13.75
CA TYR A 224 3.11 -5.33 14.35
C TYR A 224 1.81 -5.67 13.59
N ILE A 225 0.97 -4.68 13.32
CA ILE A 225 -0.30 -4.90 12.60
C ILE A 225 -0.06 -5.38 11.17
N ILE A 226 0.92 -4.82 10.45
CA ILE A 226 1.27 -5.27 9.10
C ILE A 226 1.85 -6.69 9.16
N PHE A 227 2.67 -7.00 10.16
CA PHE A 227 3.27 -8.32 10.36
C PHE A 227 2.20 -9.40 10.54
N GLU A 228 1.22 -9.17 11.42
CA GLU A 228 0.12 -10.12 11.69
C GLU A 228 -0.76 -10.36 10.45
N ILE A 229 -0.99 -9.33 9.62
CA ILE A 229 -1.91 -9.43 8.49
C ILE A 229 -1.21 -9.89 7.20
N LYS A 230 -0.09 -9.26 6.85
CA LYS A 230 0.64 -9.43 5.59
C LYS A 230 2.15 -9.19 5.80
N PRO A 231 2.89 -10.13 6.41
CA PRO A 231 4.30 -9.92 6.74
C PRO A 231 5.20 -9.74 5.52
N TYR A 232 4.79 -10.23 4.34
CA TYR A 232 5.50 -9.99 3.07
C TYR A 232 5.58 -8.50 2.68
N VAL A 233 4.67 -7.65 3.19
CA VAL A 233 4.76 -6.18 3.04
C VAL A 233 5.97 -5.64 3.80
N LEU A 234 6.26 -6.18 4.99
CA LEU A 234 7.44 -5.81 5.77
C LEU A 234 8.73 -6.31 5.12
N ILE A 235 8.73 -7.55 4.65
CA ILE A 235 9.88 -8.16 3.95
C ILE A 235 10.34 -7.29 2.76
N THR A 236 9.42 -6.57 2.12
CA THR A 236 9.72 -5.74 0.95
C THR A 236 9.98 -4.27 1.30
N ILE A 237 9.26 -3.68 2.27
CA ILE A 237 9.45 -2.27 2.65
C ILE A 237 10.68 -2.05 3.55
N ILE A 238 11.04 -2.99 4.42
CA ILE A 238 12.19 -2.86 5.32
C ILE A 238 13.49 -2.69 4.53
N PRO A 239 13.82 -3.55 3.53
CA PRO A 239 14.97 -3.33 2.66
C PRO A 239 14.97 -1.95 1.99
N ALA A 240 13.80 -1.48 1.53
CA ALA A 240 13.68 -0.19 0.88
C ALA A 240 13.93 0.98 1.86
N ILE A 241 13.44 0.88 3.10
CA ILE A 241 13.73 1.85 4.18
C ILE A 241 15.22 1.82 4.55
N ILE A 242 15.84 0.65 4.62
CA ILE A 242 17.28 0.52 4.88
C ILE A 242 18.07 1.24 3.79
N ILE A 243 17.73 1.02 2.51
CA ILE A 243 18.34 1.76 1.38
C ILE A 243 18.19 3.28 1.60
N TRP A 244 17.00 3.75 1.98
CA TRP A 244 16.76 5.17 2.23
C TRP A 244 17.68 5.73 3.32
N ILE A 245 17.77 5.03 4.46
CA ILE A 245 18.58 5.46 5.61
C ILE A 245 20.06 5.49 5.21
N VAL A 246 20.57 4.41 4.59
CA VAL A 246 21.96 4.32 4.15
C VAL A 246 22.31 5.42 3.16
N MET A 247 21.44 5.69 2.19
CA MET A 247 21.65 6.76 1.21
C MET A 247 21.65 8.15 1.87
N ASN A 248 20.76 8.42 2.82
CA ASN A 248 20.78 9.69 3.56
C ASN A 248 22.09 9.85 4.37
N VAL A 249 22.57 8.78 5.02
CA VAL A 249 23.83 8.81 5.77
C VAL A 249 25.01 9.05 4.82
N ARG A 250 25.06 8.33 3.69
CA ARG A 250 26.09 8.51 2.64
C ARG A 250 26.17 9.97 2.17
N ASP A 251 25.02 10.58 1.92
CA ASP A 251 24.93 11.93 1.37
C ASP A 251 25.29 13.02 2.42
N GLY A 252 25.17 12.70 3.72
CA GLY A 252 25.59 13.57 4.81
C GLY A 252 27.11 13.61 5.07
N ILE A 253 27.86 12.58 4.67
CA ILE A 253 29.32 12.52 4.87
C ILE A 253 30.02 13.38 3.82
N ARG A 254 30.62 14.52 4.21
CA ARG A 254 31.33 15.42 3.27
C ARG A 254 32.63 14.84 2.71
N ASN A 255 33.42 14.15 3.53
CA ASN A 255 34.73 13.63 3.14
C ASN A 255 34.57 12.35 2.27
N TRP A 256 35.10 12.39 1.05
CA TRP A 256 34.97 11.28 0.10
C TRP A 256 35.68 10.00 0.55
N VAL A 257 36.78 10.10 1.30
CA VAL A 257 37.52 8.94 1.84
C VAL A 257 36.68 8.24 2.90
N VAL A 258 36.18 8.99 3.88
CA VAL A 258 35.29 8.47 4.94
C VAL A 258 34.03 7.87 4.31
N ARG A 259 33.45 8.54 3.31
CA ARG A 259 32.29 8.01 2.59
C ARG A 259 32.60 6.67 1.92
N SER A 260 33.77 6.54 1.29
CA SER A 260 34.17 5.32 0.58
C SER A 260 34.49 4.15 1.52
N LEU A 261 34.87 4.44 2.78
CA LEU A 261 35.09 3.43 3.83
C LEU A 261 33.79 3.02 4.54
N VAL A 262 32.95 4.00 4.89
CA VAL A 262 31.71 3.77 5.65
C VAL A 262 30.63 3.14 4.77
N PHE A 263 30.58 3.49 3.48
CA PHE A 263 29.51 3.01 2.60
C PHE A 263 29.50 1.48 2.40
N PRO A 264 30.63 0.80 2.12
CA PRO A 264 30.67 -0.67 2.09
C PRO A 264 30.25 -1.31 3.42
N MET A 265 30.65 -0.73 4.56
CA MET A 265 30.24 -1.22 5.89
C MET A 265 28.72 -1.09 6.09
N LEU A 266 28.13 0.05 5.74
CA LEU A 266 26.67 0.26 5.82
C LEU A 266 25.93 -0.72 4.90
N LEU A 267 26.45 -0.99 3.70
CA LEU A 267 25.88 -1.99 2.80
C LEU A 267 25.97 -3.39 3.38
N ALA A 268 27.11 -3.79 3.95
CA ALA A 268 27.27 -5.10 4.59
C ALA A 268 26.29 -5.29 5.76
N VAL A 269 26.18 -4.29 6.64
CA VAL A 269 25.21 -4.29 7.75
C VAL A 269 23.78 -4.35 7.23
N SER A 270 23.49 -3.67 6.12
CA SER A 270 22.16 -3.68 5.49
C SER A 270 21.81 -5.05 4.92
N ILE A 271 22.76 -5.69 4.21
CA ILE A 271 22.57 -7.03 3.64
C ILE A 271 22.34 -8.04 4.77
N PHE A 272 23.16 -7.97 5.83
CA PHE A 272 22.98 -8.80 7.01
C PHE A 272 21.62 -8.56 7.69
N GLY A 273 21.24 -7.30 7.89
CA GLY A 273 19.96 -6.92 8.50
C GLY A 273 18.76 -7.40 7.68
N ILE A 274 18.83 -7.35 6.35
CA ILE A 274 17.81 -7.89 5.44
C ILE A 274 17.73 -9.40 5.58
N ALA A 275 18.86 -10.12 5.49
CA ALA A 275 18.90 -11.56 5.64
C ALA A 275 18.34 -12.02 6.99
N TYR A 276 18.75 -11.35 8.07
CA TYR A 276 18.23 -11.60 9.42
C TYR A 276 16.74 -11.29 9.54
N SER A 277 16.24 -10.23 8.91
CA SER A 277 14.80 -9.92 8.96
C SER A 277 13.93 -11.01 8.34
N VAL A 278 14.41 -11.66 7.26
CA VAL A 278 13.71 -12.77 6.60
C VAL A 278 13.73 -14.01 7.49
N THR A 279 14.88 -14.35 8.09
CA THR A 279 14.97 -15.51 8.98
C THR A 279 14.16 -15.30 10.26
N PHE A 280 14.20 -14.11 10.85
CA PHE A 280 13.40 -13.74 12.02
C PHE A 280 11.90 -13.89 11.73
N ILE A 281 11.41 -13.33 10.62
CA ILE A 281 10.00 -13.49 10.22
C ILE A 281 9.64 -14.96 9.99
N GLY A 282 10.56 -15.76 9.44
CA GLY A 282 10.39 -17.20 9.24
C GLY A 282 10.25 -18.02 10.53
N GLN A 283 10.78 -17.54 11.66
CA GLN A 283 10.63 -18.22 12.96
C GLN A 283 9.21 -18.09 13.52
N PHE A 284 8.56 -16.94 13.31
CA PHE A 284 7.21 -16.68 13.79
C PHE A 284 6.11 -17.17 12.84
N SER A 285 6.46 -17.46 11.60
CA SER A 285 5.52 -18.04 10.65
C SER A 285 6.23 -19.05 9.75
N SER A 286 5.92 -20.32 9.97
CA SER A 286 6.41 -21.45 9.18
C SER A 286 6.15 -21.32 7.67
N LYS A 287 5.15 -20.50 7.27
CA LYS A 287 4.82 -20.13 5.88
C LYS A 287 5.83 -19.18 5.22
N TYR A 288 6.60 -18.45 6.02
CA TYR A 288 7.58 -17.46 5.57
C TYR A 288 9.03 -17.88 5.87
N ASN A 289 9.26 -19.14 6.24
CA ASN A 289 10.60 -19.72 6.27
C ASN A 289 11.15 -19.85 4.84
N VAL A 290 12.46 -19.66 4.64
CA VAL A 290 13.12 -19.60 3.33
C VAL A 290 12.72 -20.77 2.41
N ASP A 291 12.67 -22.00 2.94
CA ASP A 291 12.30 -23.20 2.17
C ASP A 291 10.79 -23.30 1.86
N SER A 292 9.96 -22.69 2.71
CA SER A 292 8.49 -22.74 2.63
C SER A 292 7.90 -21.62 1.77
N VAL A 293 8.61 -20.50 1.60
CA VAL A 293 8.14 -19.34 0.83
C VAL A 293 7.90 -19.73 -0.62
N PHE A 294 8.80 -20.53 -1.20
CA PHE A 294 8.65 -21.02 -2.58
C PHE A 294 7.47 -21.97 -2.74
N LYS A 295 7.30 -22.93 -1.82
CA LYS A 295 6.16 -23.86 -1.81
C LYS A 295 4.83 -23.12 -1.61
N THR A 296 4.83 -22.13 -0.72
CA THR A 296 3.67 -21.26 -0.49
C THR A 296 3.31 -20.45 -1.72
N ALA A 297 4.31 -19.85 -2.38
CA ALA A 297 4.11 -19.11 -3.62
C ALA A 297 3.51 -20.01 -4.70
N GLN A 298 4.06 -21.21 -4.92
CA GLN A 298 3.53 -22.17 -5.90
C GLN A 298 2.11 -22.64 -5.56
N SER A 299 1.84 -22.91 -4.28
CA SER A 299 0.50 -23.29 -3.83
C SER A 299 -0.51 -22.17 -4.11
N MET A 300 -0.15 -20.92 -3.80
CA MET A 300 -0.97 -19.74 -4.13
C MET A 300 -1.18 -19.59 -5.63
N GLN A 301 -0.13 -19.74 -6.44
CA GLN A 301 -0.22 -19.66 -7.89
C GLN A 301 -1.18 -20.71 -8.44
N SER A 302 -1.00 -21.98 -8.04
CA SER A 302 -1.83 -23.10 -8.50
C SER A 302 -3.30 -22.88 -8.13
N TRP A 303 -3.57 -22.56 -6.86
CA TRP A 303 -4.92 -22.30 -6.39
C TRP A 303 -5.59 -21.14 -7.14
N HIS A 304 -4.91 -20.00 -7.24
CA HIS A 304 -5.44 -18.83 -7.94
C HIS A 304 -5.57 -19.02 -9.45
N TYR A 305 -4.70 -19.83 -10.06
CA TYR A 305 -4.75 -20.13 -11.48
C TYR A 305 -5.95 -21.03 -11.80
N VAL A 306 -6.17 -22.09 -11.00
CA VAL A 306 -7.37 -22.95 -11.11
C VAL A 306 -8.62 -22.12 -10.87
N GLU A 307 -8.65 -21.33 -9.80
CA GLU A 307 -9.79 -20.49 -9.48
C GLU A 307 -10.06 -19.44 -10.56
N GLY A 308 -9.02 -18.81 -11.13
CA GLY A 308 -9.17 -17.86 -12.22
C GLY A 308 -9.45 -18.49 -13.58
N LYS A 309 -9.25 -19.81 -13.75
CA LYS A 309 -9.69 -20.57 -14.93
C LYS A 309 -11.17 -20.94 -14.86
N ASN A 310 -11.73 -21.02 -13.66
CA ASN A 310 -13.16 -21.26 -13.50
C ASN A 310 -13.93 -20.15 -14.24
N THR A 311 -14.79 -20.58 -15.15
CA THR A 311 -15.65 -19.73 -15.98
C THR A 311 -17.12 -19.88 -15.61
N SER A 312 -17.41 -20.66 -14.56
CA SER A 312 -18.76 -20.79 -14.03
C SER A 312 -19.23 -19.44 -13.49
N ASP A 313 -20.54 -19.18 -13.56
CA ASP A 313 -21.13 -17.95 -13.01
C ASP A 313 -20.89 -17.81 -11.49
N GLN A 314 -20.51 -18.91 -10.83
CA GLN A 314 -20.24 -19.00 -9.40
C GLN A 314 -18.77 -18.83 -9.02
N HIS A 315 -17.80 -18.96 -9.93
CA HIS A 315 -16.37 -18.85 -9.61
C HIS A 315 -15.57 -18.25 -10.79
N GLY A 316 -14.66 -17.34 -10.49
CA GLY A 316 -13.49 -17.10 -11.33
C GLY A 316 -13.59 -16.31 -12.64
N ARG A 317 -14.74 -16.10 -13.31
CA ARG A 317 -14.92 -15.32 -14.58
C ARG A 317 -13.73 -15.31 -15.58
N GLY A 318 -12.95 -16.39 -15.67
CA GLY A 318 -11.82 -16.55 -16.60
C GLY A 318 -10.60 -15.63 -16.42
N SER A 319 -10.39 -14.97 -15.27
CA SER A 319 -9.36 -13.92 -15.11
C SER A 319 -7.96 -14.38 -14.68
N SER A 320 -7.56 -15.63 -14.91
CA SER A 320 -6.20 -16.10 -14.59
C SER A 320 -5.14 -15.61 -15.60
N TYR A 321 -3.88 -15.56 -15.15
CA TYR A 321 -2.71 -15.32 -15.98
C TYR A 321 -1.58 -16.30 -15.63
N SER A 322 -0.61 -16.45 -16.53
CA SER A 322 0.63 -17.20 -16.29
C SER A 322 1.84 -16.32 -16.58
N LEU A 323 2.97 -16.63 -15.93
CA LEU A 323 4.28 -16.03 -16.19
C LEU A 323 5.15 -16.92 -17.10
N GLY A 324 4.63 -18.08 -17.51
CA GLY A 324 5.38 -19.12 -18.23
C GLY A 324 5.92 -20.18 -17.28
N GLU A 325 6.60 -21.18 -17.85
CA GLU A 325 7.28 -22.22 -17.09
C GLU A 325 8.60 -21.70 -16.52
N TYR A 326 8.90 -22.08 -15.28
CA TYR A 326 10.14 -21.73 -14.61
C TYR A 326 10.51 -22.80 -13.60
N GLU A 327 11.81 -22.92 -13.34
CA GLU A 327 12.30 -23.84 -12.31
C GLU A 327 11.98 -23.29 -10.92
N PRO A 328 11.48 -24.13 -10.00
CA PRO A 328 11.04 -23.72 -8.66
C PRO A 328 12.21 -23.45 -7.69
N ASP A 329 13.28 -22.83 -8.17
CA ASP A 329 14.47 -22.44 -7.42
C ASP A 329 14.65 -20.91 -7.41
N LEU A 330 15.68 -20.42 -6.71
CA LEU A 330 15.95 -18.99 -6.59
C LEU A 330 16.30 -18.36 -7.95
N ALA A 331 17.07 -19.06 -8.78
CA ALA A 331 17.47 -18.55 -10.09
C ALA A 331 16.28 -18.48 -11.06
N GLY A 332 15.45 -19.51 -11.13
CA GLY A 332 14.21 -19.55 -11.91
C GLY A 332 13.20 -18.49 -11.47
N THR A 333 13.06 -18.29 -10.15
CA THR A 333 12.20 -17.23 -9.59
C THR A 333 12.70 -15.83 -9.97
N LEU A 334 14.01 -15.59 -9.94
CA LEU A 334 14.59 -14.29 -10.35
C LEU A 334 14.47 -14.04 -11.86
N LYS A 335 14.48 -15.08 -12.71
CA LYS A 335 14.17 -14.93 -14.15
C LYS A 335 12.76 -14.40 -14.38
N MET A 336 11.82 -14.71 -13.49
CA MET A 336 10.44 -14.22 -13.54
C MET A 336 10.26 -12.79 -13.02
N PHE A 337 11.34 -12.10 -12.64
CA PHE A 337 11.27 -10.73 -12.11
C PHE A 337 10.59 -9.74 -13.06
N ILE A 338 11.07 -9.66 -14.31
CA ILE A 338 10.52 -8.72 -15.31
C ILE A 338 9.07 -9.09 -15.67
N PRO A 339 8.74 -10.36 -15.99
CA PRO A 339 7.35 -10.78 -16.23
C PRO A 339 6.39 -10.45 -15.08
N ALA A 340 6.81 -10.68 -13.82
CA ALA A 340 5.99 -10.41 -12.65
C ALA A 340 5.80 -8.90 -12.38
N VAL A 341 6.84 -8.08 -12.57
CA VAL A 341 6.69 -6.61 -12.47
C VAL A 341 5.79 -6.09 -13.58
N ASN A 342 5.93 -6.63 -14.81
CA ASN A 342 5.08 -6.28 -15.94
C ASN A 342 3.61 -6.63 -15.66
N VAL A 343 3.31 -7.84 -15.15
CA VAL A 343 1.92 -8.22 -14.88
C VAL A 343 1.30 -7.34 -13.80
N THR A 344 2.07 -6.97 -12.77
CA THR A 344 1.57 -6.12 -11.69
C THR A 344 1.19 -4.73 -12.17
N PHE A 345 2.06 -4.04 -12.90
CA PHE A 345 1.82 -2.63 -13.24
C PHE A 345 1.07 -2.43 -14.56
N PHE A 346 1.21 -3.34 -15.52
CA PHE A 346 0.82 -3.08 -16.91
C PHE A 346 -0.21 -4.06 -17.47
N ARG A 347 -0.53 -5.15 -16.75
CA ARG A 347 -1.60 -6.10 -17.13
C ARG A 347 -2.79 -6.02 -16.16
N PRO A 348 -4.00 -6.48 -16.56
CA PRO A 348 -4.34 -7.06 -17.87
C PRO A 348 -4.24 -6.04 -18.99
N TYR A 349 -3.81 -6.48 -20.17
CA TYR A 349 -3.90 -5.65 -21.37
C TYR A 349 -5.35 -5.56 -21.86
N LEU A 350 -5.68 -4.54 -22.66
CA LEU A 350 -7.04 -4.35 -23.19
C LEU A 350 -7.55 -5.57 -23.97
N TRP A 351 -6.66 -6.32 -24.64
CA TRP A 351 -7.00 -7.54 -25.37
C TRP A 351 -7.06 -8.80 -24.50
N GLU A 352 -6.68 -8.74 -23.22
CA GLU A 352 -6.80 -9.85 -22.26
C GLU A 352 -8.12 -9.79 -21.47
N VAL A 353 -8.93 -8.76 -21.70
CA VAL A 353 -10.17 -8.51 -20.96
C VAL A 353 -11.20 -9.59 -21.28
N LYS A 354 -11.67 -10.27 -20.24
CA LYS A 354 -12.73 -11.30 -20.34
C LYS A 354 -14.01 -10.95 -19.61
N ASN A 355 -14.01 -9.88 -18.80
CA ASN A 355 -15.18 -9.41 -18.08
C ASN A 355 -15.07 -7.91 -17.74
N VAL A 356 -16.18 -7.31 -17.32
CA VAL A 356 -16.28 -5.85 -17.04
C VAL A 356 -15.35 -5.41 -15.90
N ALA A 357 -15.18 -6.24 -14.87
CA ALA A 357 -14.27 -5.93 -13.75
C ALA A 357 -12.80 -5.89 -14.23
N MET A 358 -12.41 -6.80 -15.12
CA MET A 358 -11.09 -6.78 -15.78
C MET A 358 -10.90 -5.57 -16.69
N LEU A 359 -11.97 -5.08 -17.34
CA LEU A 359 -11.88 -3.90 -18.20
C LEU A 359 -11.42 -2.66 -17.41
N ALA A 360 -12.01 -2.43 -16.24
CA ALA A 360 -11.61 -1.33 -15.36
C ALA A 360 -10.14 -1.43 -14.95
N ALA A 361 -9.68 -2.64 -14.62
CA ALA A 361 -8.28 -2.91 -14.31
C ALA A 361 -7.36 -2.70 -15.53
N ALA A 362 -7.79 -3.11 -16.73
CA ALA A 362 -7.01 -2.96 -17.96
C ALA A 362 -6.85 -1.49 -18.37
N ILE A 363 -7.89 -0.66 -18.20
CA ILE A 363 -7.82 0.78 -18.45
C ILE A 363 -6.81 1.44 -17.50
N GLU A 364 -6.88 1.12 -16.20
CA GLU A 364 -5.92 1.65 -15.21
C GLU A 364 -4.49 1.19 -15.55
N SER A 365 -4.26 -0.10 -15.76
CA SER A 365 -2.95 -0.65 -16.11
C SER A 365 -2.39 -0.07 -17.42
N THR A 366 -3.26 0.19 -18.41
CA THR A 366 -2.86 0.85 -19.67
C THR A 366 -2.44 2.30 -19.43
N ALA A 367 -3.18 3.05 -18.62
CA ALA A 367 -2.82 4.41 -18.27
C ALA A 367 -1.47 4.47 -17.53
N ILE A 368 -1.25 3.54 -16.59
CA ILE A 368 0.03 3.40 -15.88
C ILE A 368 1.16 3.05 -16.87
N PHE A 369 0.93 2.09 -17.78
CA PHE A 369 1.88 1.70 -18.81
C PHE A 369 2.29 2.88 -19.70
N LEU A 370 1.32 3.59 -20.27
CA LEU A 370 1.58 4.75 -21.12
C LEU A 370 2.33 5.84 -20.36
N PHE A 371 1.92 6.12 -19.13
CA PHE A 371 2.60 7.12 -18.30
C PHE A 371 4.05 6.73 -18.02
N SER A 372 4.31 5.48 -17.61
CA SER A 372 5.66 4.95 -17.44
C SER A 372 6.47 5.05 -18.72
N PHE A 373 5.92 4.59 -19.84
CA PHE A 373 6.56 4.57 -21.15
C PHE A 373 7.02 5.98 -21.58
N PHE A 374 6.14 6.99 -21.49
CA PHE A 374 6.50 8.37 -21.83
C PHE A 374 7.57 8.96 -20.91
N ILE A 375 7.57 8.59 -19.63
CA ILE A 375 8.60 9.03 -18.69
C ILE A 375 9.95 8.38 -19.03
N PHE A 376 10.01 7.06 -19.19
CA PHE A 376 11.29 6.39 -19.44
C PHE A 376 11.87 6.72 -20.83
N LEU A 377 11.05 6.80 -21.88
CA LEU A 377 11.50 7.22 -23.21
C LEU A 377 11.91 8.69 -23.25
N GLY A 378 11.08 9.60 -22.72
CA GLY A 378 11.35 11.03 -22.79
C GLY A 378 12.55 11.47 -21.95
N LEU A 379 12.86 10.74 -20.87
CA LEU A 379 13.98 11.06 -19.98
C LEU A 379 15.27 10.36 -20.36
N GLY A 380 15.18 9.15 -20.89
CA GLY A 380 16.28 8.21 -21.06
C GLY A 380 16.61 7.49 -19.75
N PHE A 381 16.85 6.18 -19.85
CA PHE A 381 17.08 5.28 -18.71
C PHE A 381 18.19 5.77 -17.76
N PHE A 382 19.37 6.12 -18.29
CA PHE A 382 20.51 6.57 -17.48
C PHE A 382 20.25 7.88 -16.72
N ARG A 383 19.41 8.77 -17.27
CA ARG A 383 19.07 10.03 -16.59
C ARG A 383 18.16 9.77 -15.40
N VAL A 384 17.21 8.84 -15.54
CA VAL A 384 16.34 8.42 -14.44
C VAL A 384 17.17 7.84 -13.30
N LEU A 385 18.10 6.90 -13.59
CA LEU A 385 19.00 6.34 -12.58
C LEU A 385 19.82 7.41 -11.85
N ARG A 386 20.32 8.41 -12.58
CA ARG A 386 21.06 9.54 -11.98
C ARG A 386 20.19 10.37 -11.05
N ILE A 387 18.92 10.60 -11.38
CA ILE A 387 18.00 11.35 -10.52
C ILE A 387 17.66 10.53 -9.27
N LEU A 388 17.38 9.23 -9.42
CA LEU A 388 17.07 8.33 -8.32
C LEU A 388 18.23 8.22 -7.33
N ASN A 389 19.47 8.06 -7.81
CA ASN A 389 20.64 7.95 -6.93
C ASN A 389 20.95 9.25 -6.16
N LYS A 390 20.39 10.40 -6.59
CA LYS A 390 20.50 11.69 -5.89
C LYS A 390 19.36 11.96 -4.90
N ASP A 391 18.31 11.15 -4.92
CA ASP A 391 17.15 11.34 -4.06
C ASP A 391 16.81 10.02 -3.37
N ALA A 392 17.39 9.84 -2.19
CA ALA A 392 17.30 8.63 -1.38
C ALA A 392 15.85 8.20 -1.09
N PHE A 393 14.95 9.16 -0.86
CA PHE A 393 13.54 8.86 -0.61
C PHE A 393 12.86 8.37 -1.89
N LEU A 394 13.11 9.03 -3.02
CA LEU A 394 12.55 8.62 -4.31
C LEU A 394 13.04 7.22 -4.72
N LEU A 395 14.34 6.93 -4.50
CA LEU A 395 14.90 5.59 -4.70
C LEU A 395 14.18 4.55 -3.84
N MET A 396 13.96 4.82 -2.55
CA MET A 396 13.18 3.93 -1.67
C MET A 396 11.77 3.68 -2.19
N THR A 397 11.04 4.72 -2.60
CA THR A 397 9.67 4.55 -3.10
C THR A 397 9.61 3.65 -4.32
N LEU A 398 10.58 3.79 -5.25
CA LEU A 398 10.65 2.96 -6.45
C LEU A 398 11.09 1.53 -6.11
N SER A 399 12.11 1.38 -5.27
CA SER A 399 12.62 0.07 -4.85
C SER A 399 11.52 -0.74 -4.18
N PHE A 400 10.79 -0.16 -3.22
CA PHE A 400 9.64 -0.82 -2.61
C PHE A 400 8.57 -1.17 -3.65
N ALA A 401 8.22 -0.23 -4.53
CA ALA A 401 7.17 -0.47 -5.50
C ALA A 401 7.50 -1.64 -6.43
N ILE A 402 8.73 -1.71 -6.94
CA ILE A 402 9.17 -2.78 -7.84
C ILE A 402 9.29 -4.12 -7.10
N THR A 403 9.92 -4.17 -5.92
CA THR A 403 10.10 -5.43 -5.18
C THR A 403 8.78 -5.98 -4.65
N PHE A 404 7.91 -5.12 -4.14
CA PHE A 404 6.55 -5.51 -3.75
C PHE A 404 5.73 -5.92 -4.97
N GLY A 405 5.86 -5.18 -6.08
CA GLY A 405 5.20 -5.51 -7.34
C GLY A 405 5.63 -6.86 -7.91
N PHE A 406 6.90 -7.20 -7.79
CA PHE A 406 7.41 -8.54 -8.08
C PHE A 406 6.74 -9.60 -7.19
N ALA A 407 6.75 -9.41 -5.86
CA ALA A 407 6.22 -10.39 -4.91
C ALA A 407 4.73 -10.71 -5.16
N VAL A 408 3.89 -9.69 -5.37
CA VAL A 408 2.45 -9.90 -5.62
C VAL A 408 2.20 -10.40 -7.04
N GLY A 409 2.94 -9.91 -8.04
CA GLY A 409 2.79 -10.36 -9.43
C GLY A 409 3.18 -11.82 -9.62
N PHE A 410 4.22 -12.25 -8.90
CA PHE A 410 4.68 -13.63 -8.90
C PHE A 410 3.69 -14.58 -8.20
N THR A 411 3.03 -14.15 -7.12
CA THR A 411 2.18 -15.05 -6.31
C THR A 411 0.71 -15.08 -6.74
N SER A 412 0.18 -14.04 -7.39
CA SER A 412 -1.28 -13.88 -7.52
C SER A 412 -1.94 -14.75 -8.58
N TYR A 413 -1.37 -14.91 -9.79
CA TYR A 413 -1.89 -15.69 -10.95
C TYR A 413 -3.37 -15.47 -11.35
N ASN A 414 -4.03 -14.48 -10.76
CA ASN A 414 -5.41 -14.08 -10.96
C ASN A 414 -5.49 -12.56 -10.95
N PHE A 415 -6.01 -11.96 -12.03
CA PHE A 415 -6.10 -10.51 -12.15
C PHE A 415 -7.01 -9.88 -11.09
N GLY A 416 -8.11 -10.54 -10.72
CA GLY A 416 -9.02 -10.09 -9.67
C GLY A 416 -8.37 -10.04 -8.28
N ALA A 417 -7.49 -11.00 -7.96
CA ALA A 417 -6.70 -10.96 -6.72
C ALA A 417 -5.58 -9.91 -6.81
N LEU A 418 -4.85 -9.90 -7.93
CA LEU A 418 -3.70 -9.03 -8.17
C LEU A 418 -4.04 -7.54 -8.07
N VAL A 419 -5.20 -7.11 -8.59
CA VAL A 419 -5.63 -5.70 -8.52
C VAL A 419 -5.81 -5.21 -7.09
N ARG A 420 -6.14 -6.11 -6.16
CA ARG A 420 -6.22 -5.80 -4.72
C ARG A 420 -4.83 -5.84 -4.12
N TYR A 421 -4.07 -6.91 -4.37
CA TYR A 421 -2.78 -7.11 -3.71
C TYR A 421 -1.75 -6.07 -4.10
N LYS A 422 -1.86 -5.45 -5.28
CA LYS A 422 -0.94 -4.40 -5.74
C LYS A 422 -1.25 -3.00 -5.20
N ILE A 423 -2.41 -2.74 -4.59
CA ILE A 423 -2.74 -1.38 -4.12
C ILE A 423 -1.71 -0.75 -3.18
N PRO A 424 -0.96 -1.49 -2.32
CA PRO A 424 0.04 -0.85 -1.47
C PRO A 424 1.22 -0.25 -2.25
N CYS A 425 1.60 -0.80 -3.41
CA CYS A 425 2.73 -0.29 -4.19
C CYS A 425 2.35 0.77 -5.23
N ILE A 426 1.08 0.82 -5.68
CA ILE A 426 0.64 1.74 -6.74
C ILE A 426 0.88 3.22 -6.37
N PRO A 427 0.52 3.72 -5.16
CA PRO A 427 0.81 5.09 -4.77
C PRO A 427 2.30 5.44 -4.76
N PHE A 428 3.16 4.47 -4.39
CA PHE A 428 4.60 4.65 -4.40
C PHE A 428 5.12 4.77 -5.83
N TYR A 429 4.73 3.84 -6.70
CA TYR A 429 5.12 3.81 -8.11
C TYR A 429 4.71 5.10 -8.85
N LEU A 430 3.43 5.47 -8.78
CA LEU A 430 2.92 6.65 -9.48
C LEU A 430 3.52 7.95 -8.93
N SER A 431 3.71 8.04 -7.61
CA SER A 431 4.40 9.18 -7.02
C SER A 431 5.82 9.29 -7.54
N THR A 432 6.55 8.17 -7.67
CA THR A 432 7.90 8.18 -8.27
C THR A 432 7.88 8.78 -9.67
N LEU A 433 6.98 8.30 -10.54
CA LEU A 433 6.90 8.77 -11.93
C LEU A 433 6.55 10.27 -12.02
N VAL A 434 5.60 10.73 -11.21
CA VAL A 434 5.21 12.14 -11.10
C VAL A 434 6.40 13.01 -10.68
N ILE A 435 7.13 12.60 -9.65
CA ILE A 435 8.27 13.35 -9.11
C ILE A 435 9.43 13.37 -10.11
N LEU A 436 9.70 12.25 -10.80
CA LEU A 436 10.71 12.18 -11.87
C LEU A 436 10.41 13.17 -12.98
N ARG A 437 9.14 13.23 -13.44
CA ARG A 437 8.69 14.22 -14.44
C ARG A 437 8.96 15.64 -13.97
N HIS A 438 8.63 15.93 -12.71
CA HIS A 438 8.78 17.28 -12.14
C HIS A 438 10.24 17.70 -12.04
N LYS A 439 11.10 16.86 -11.46
CA LYS A 439 12.55 17.13 -11.35
C LYS A 439 13.20 17.39 -12.70
N VAL A 440 12.74 16.72 -13.76
CA VAL A 440 13.29 16.95 -15.10
C VAL A 440 12.84 18.29 -15.67
N LYS A 441 11.57 18.65 -15.47
CA LYS A 441 11.05 19.96 -15.88
C LYS A 441 11.86 21.08 -15.23
N GLU A 442 12.16 20.95 -13.94
CA GLU A 442 13.02 21.89 -13.21
C GLU A 442 14.44 21.95 -13.78
N LEU A 443 15.07 20.80 -14.03
CA LEU A 443 16.42 20.76 -14.62
C LEU A 443 16.48 21.42 -16.01
N LYS A 444 15.45 21.24 -16.85
CA LYS A 444 15.36 21.90 -18.16
C LYS A 444 15.20 23.42 -18.02
N GLN A 445 14.35 23.87 -17.09
CA GLN A 445 14.15 25.29 -16.81
C GLN A 445 15.42 25.97 -16.27
N MET A 446 16.16 25.30 -15.37
CA MET A 446 17.43 25.80 -14.84
C MET A 446 18.48 25.95 -15.95
N LYS A 447 18.61 24.95 -16.84
CA LYS A 447 19.51 25.03 -17.99
C LYS A 447 19.14 26.17 -18.95
N ALA A 448 17.85 26.31 -19.27
CA ALA A 448 17.38 27.39 -20.14
C ALA A 448 17.63 28.78 -19.51
N ALA A 449 17.43 28.93 -18.21
CA ALA A 449 17.74 30.16 -17.48
C ALA A 449 19.25 30.46 -17.46
N GLN A 450 20.09 29.43 -17.32
CA GLN A 450 21.55 29.59 -17.36
C GLN A 450 22.03 30.04 -18.74
N VAL A 451 21.50 29.45 -19.82
CA VAL A 451 21.80 29.87 -21.21
C VAL A 451 21.38 31.32 -21.44
N ARG A 452 20.19 31.72 -20.98
CA ARG A 452 19.70 33.11 -21.08
C ARG A 452 20.58 34.11 -20.32
N ARG A 453 21.13 33.73 -19.17
CA ARG A 453 22.06 34.57 -18.40
C ARG A 453 23.44 34.67 -19.04
N SER A 454 23.94 33.59 -19.66
CA SER A 454 25.20 33.64 -20.42
C SER A 454 25.08 34.38 -21.75
N SER A 455 23.86 34.52 -22.29
CA SER A 455 23.59 35.24 -23.53
C SER A 455 23.10 36.68 -23.34
N SER A 456 22.90 37.16 -22.12
CA SER A 456 22.57 38.58 -21.87
C SER A 456 23.86 39.39 -21.80
N PRO A 457 24.13 40.32 -22.74
CA PRO A 457 25.28 41.20 -22.64
C PRO A 457 25.04 42.16 -21.47
N THR A 458 25.71 41.93 -20.35
CA THR A 458 25.73 42.89 -19.24
C THR A 458 26.91 43.83 -19.49
N ASN A 459 26.62 45.02 -20.04
CA ASN A 459 27.42 46.24 -20.06
C ASN A 459 28.95 46.09 -20.05
N ALA A 460 29.50 45.72 -21.20
CA ALA A 460 30.84 46.15 -21.59
C ALA A 460 30.73 47.56 -22.22
N SER A 461 30.44 48.58 -21.41
CA SER A 461 30.56 49.99 -21.82
C SER A 461 30.59 50.91 -20.59
N ILE A 462 31.66 50.81 -19.80
CA ILE A 462 32.25 51.98 -19.14
C ILE A 462 33.75 51.87 -19.40
N SER A 463 34.13 52.10 -20.66
CA SER A 463 35.46 52.53 -21.02
C SER A 463 35.44 54.06 -21.02
N LEU A 464 36.23 54.64 -20.13
CA LEU A 464 37.04 55.84 -20.37
C LEU A 464 36.33 57.04 -21.01
N GLU A 465 35.78 57.92 -20.19
CA GLU A 465 35.77 59.37 -20.46
C GLU A 465 35.54 60.12 -19.13
N HIS A 466 36.63 60.35 -18.38
CA HIS A 466 37.10 61.62 -17.80
C HIS A 466 38.16 61.40 -16.73
#